data_AF-R6XIK9-F1
#
_entry.id   AF-R6XIK9-F1
#
_cell.length_a   1.000
_cell.length_b   1.000
_cell.length_c   1.000
_cell.angle_alpha   90.00
_cell.angle_beta   90.00
_cell.angle_gamma   90.00
#
_symmetry.space_group_name_H-M   'P 1'
#
loop_
_entity.id
_entity.type
_entity.pdbx_description
1 polymer ?
#
loop_
_entity_poly.entity_id
_entity_poly.type
_entity_poly.pdbx_seq_one_letter_code
_entity_poly.pdbx_strand_id
1 'polypeptide(L)'
;MKEEKDIKIVGMMINMYCHGKHHTAKNEMCEQCSNLYNFVKLKRENCPYGDSKDYCSQCKIHCYQSDSIMRQQIKDVMRYAAPRMMFTHPILSFSHLKSTIKGKRKKKKETKNAR
;
A
#
# COMPACT_ATOMS: atom_id res chain seq x y z
N MET A 1 0.25 -9.47 16.45
CA MET A 1 -0.70 -10.16 15.53
C MET A 1 -1.18 -9.29 14.36
N LYS A 2 -1.39 -7.97 14.53
CA LYS A 2 -1.77 -7.08 13.41
C LYS A 2 -0.61 -6.89 12.43
N GLU A 3 0.60 -6.70 12.95
CA GLU A 3 1.82 -6.57 12.16
C GLU A 3 2.06 -7.71 11.16
N GLU A 4 2.00 -8.96 11.62
CA GLU A 4 2.23 -10.13 10.77
C GLU A 4 1.15 -10.29 9.69
N LYS A 5 -0.10 -9.94 10.01
CA LYS A 5 -1.21 -9.94 9.05
C LYS A 5 -1.01 -8.88 7.98
N ASP A 6 -0.55 -7.68 8.35
CA ASP A 6 -0.28 -6.60 7.41
C ASP A 6 0.87 -6.95 6.45
N ILE A 7 1.95 -7.55 6.96
CA ILE A 7 3.08 -8.00 6.14
C ILE A 7 2.62 -9.08 5.15
N LYS A 8 1.81 -10.05 5.61
CA LYS A 8 1.23 -11.09 4.74
C LYS A 8 0.34 -10.50 3.64
N ILE A 9 -0.53 -9.54 3.97
CA ILE A 9 -1.39 -8.86 2.99
C ILE A 9 -0.53 -8.13 1.94
N VAL A 10 0.49 -7.37 2.38
CA VAL A 10 1.38 -6.68 1.45
C VAL A 10 2.13 -7.67 0.55
N GLY A 11 2.60 -8.79 1.10
CA GLY A 11 3.24 -9.86 0.32
C GLY A 11 2.33 -10.38 -0.79
N MET A 12 1.05 -10.65 -0.49
CA MET A 12 0.06 -11.06 -1.50
C MET A 12 -0.15 -9.98 -2.57
N MET A 13 -0.22 -8.70 -2.17
CA MET A 13 -0.37 -7.58 -3.11
C MET A 13 0.81 -7.48 -4.07
N ILE A 14 2.04 -7.61 -3.56
CA ILE A 14 3.25 -7.56 -4.38
C ILE A 14 3.32 -8.78 -5.29
N ASN A 15 2.98 -9.98 -4.82
CA ASN A 15 2.96 -11.18 -5.66
C ASN A 15 1.97 -11.04 -6.83
N MET A 16 0.76 -10.55 -6.55
CA MET A 16 -0.26 -10.27 -7.58
C MET A 16 0.22 -9.21 -8.59
N TYR A 17 0.91 -8.17 -8.14
CA TYR A 17 1.53 -7.18 -9.02
C TYR A 17 2.64 -7.81 -9.88
N CYS A 18 3.52 -8.59 -9.28
CA CYS A 18 4.65 -9.25 -9.95
C CYS A 18 4.16 -10.15 -11.09
N HIS A 19 3.24 -11.06 -10.80
CA HIS A 19 2.64 -11.93 -11.81
C HIS A 19 1.92 -11.14 -12.90
N GLY A 20 1.17 -10.10 -12.52
CA GLY A 20 0.35 -9.32 -13.45
C GLY A 20 1.12 -8.30 -14.31
N LYS A 21 2.31 -7.88 -13.90
CA LYS A 21 3.13 -6.88 -14.61
C LYS A 21 4.41 -7.44 -15.20
N HIS A 22 5.05 -8.38 -14.52
CA HIS A 22 6.33 -8.96 -14.93
C HIS A 22 6.15 -10.38 -15.49
N HIS A 23 4.92 -10.89 -15.56
CA HIS A 23 4.59 -12.21 -16.11
C HIS A 23 5.38 -13.36 -15.46
N THR A 24 5.73 -13.21 -14.18
CA THR A 24 6.42 -14.26 -13.41
C THR A 24 5.49 -15.44 -13.12
N ALA A 25 6.09 -16.61 -12.86
CA ALA A 25 5.34 -17.79 -12.46
C ALA A 25 4.56 -17.56 -11.16
N LYS A 26 3.43 -18.24 -11.02
CA LYS A 26 2.58 -18.17 -9.83
C LYS A 26 3.37 -18.62 -8.60
N ASN A 27 3.36 -17.82 -7.54
CA ASN A 27 4.17 -17.99 -6.30
C ASN A 27 5.65 -17.62 -6.39
N GLU A 28 6.15 -17.16 -7.54
CA GLU A 28 7.51 -16.63 -7.65
C GLU A 28 7.50 -15.10 -7.75
N MET A 29 8.34 -14.46 -6.93
CA MET A 29 8.58 -13.03 -6.97
C MET A 29 9.90 -12.78 -7.68
N CYS A 30 9.91 -11.90 -8.69
CA CYS A 30 11.18 -11.44 -9.25
C CYS A 30 12.00 -10.69 -8.19
N GLU A 31 13.30 -10.57 -8.43
CA GLU A 31 14.24 -9.91 -7.52
C GLU A 31 13.77 -8.50 -7.10
N GLN A 32 13.26 -7.71 -8.04
CA GLN A 32 12.73 -6.37 -7.74
C GLN A 32 11.55 -6.39 -6.76
N CYS A 33 10.64 -7.35 -6.92
CA CYS A 33 9.47 -7.48 -6.05
C CYS A 33 9.83 -8.07 -4.69
N SER A 34 10.81 -8.97 -4.64
CA SER A 34 11.38 -9.50 -3.39
C SER A 34 12.07 -8.39 -2.59
N ASN A 35 12.87 -7.55 -3.25
CA ASN A 35 13.52 -6.39 -2.64
C ASN A 35 12.50 -5.39 -2.09
N LEU A 36 11.42 -5.12 -2.83
CA LEU A 36 10.33 -4.26 -2.35
C LEU A 36 9.63 -4.85 -1.11
N TYR A 37 9.38 -6.16 -1.09
CA TYR A 37 8.77 -6.83 0.05
C TYR A 37 9.65 -6.75 1.29
N ASN A 38 10.94 -7.08 1.15
CA ASN A 38 11.91 -7.01 2.25
C ASN A 38 12.05 -5.58 2.79
N PHE A 39 12.05 -4.59 1.91
CA PHE A 39 12.07 -3.18 2.31
C PHE A 39 10.85 -2.79 3.15
N VAL A 40 9.63 -3.17 2.71
CA VAL A 40 8.41 -2.87 3.47
C VAL A 40 8.40 -3.62 4.81
N LYS A 41 8.83 -4.87 4.83
CA LYS A 41 8.96 -5.68 6.04
C LYS A 41 9.90 -5.00 7.05
N LEU A 42 11.11 -4.65 6.63
CA LEU A 42 12.11 -3.98 7.48
C LEU A 42 11.59 -2.64 8.04
N LYS A 43 10.88 -1.84 7.22
CA LYS A 43 10.29 -0.57 7.67
C LYS A 43 9.13 -0.77 8.64
N ARG A 44 8.40 -1.90 8.54
CA ARG A 44 7.32 -2.22 9.48
C ARG A 44 7.89 -2.64 10.83
N GLU A 45 8.89 -3.53 10.82
CA GLU A 45 9.59 -3.99 12.04
C GLU A 45 10.26 -2.83 12.80
N ASN A 46 10.83 -1.86 12.08
CA ASN A 46 11.45 -0.68 12.67
C ASN A 46 10.48 0.50 12.91
N CYS A 47 9.17 0.29 12.82
CA CYS A 47 8.21 1.39 12.94
C CYS A 47 8.05 1.81 14.42
N PRO A 48 8.34 3.08 14.78
CA PRO A 48 8.23 3.54 16.17
C PRO A 48 6.79 3.56 16.70
N TYR A 49 5.79 3.50 15.80
CA TYR A 49 4.37 3.44 16.15
C TYR A 49 3.82 2.01 16.19
N GLY A 50 4.52 1.02 15.62
CA GLY A 50 4.07 -0.38 15.56
C GLY A 50 2.60 -0.54 15.14
N ASP A 51 1.82 -1.22 15.97
CA ASP A 51 0.40 -1.53 15.78
C ASP A 51 -0.57 -0.41 16.27
N SER A 52 -0.05 0.70 16.80
CA SER A 52 -0.87 1.84 17.27
C SER A 52 -1.36 2.75 16.13
N LYS A 53 -0.81 2.60 14.92
CA LYS A 53 -1.20 3.39 13.74
C LYS A 53 -2.23 2.65 12.88
N ASP A 54 -3.14 3.39 12.26
CA ASP A 54 -4.13 2.83 11.33
C ASP A 54 -3.51 2.47 9.97
N TYR A 55 -2.91 3.43 9.26
CA TYR A 55 -2.37 3.22 7.91
C TYR A 55 -1.06 3.98 7.64
N CYS A 56 -0.12 3.35 6.94
CA CYS A 56 1.14 3.98 6.52
C CYS A 56 0.93 5.23 5.63
N SER A 57 -0.19 5.30 4.91
CA SER A 57 -0.55 6.44 4.06
C SER A 57 -0.94 7.71 4.84
N GLN A 58 -1.31 7.55 6.11
CA GLN A 58 -1.70 8.64 7.02
C GLN A 58 -0.66 8.87 8.13
N CYS A 59 0.50 8.22 8.03
CA CYS A 59 1.54 8.32 9.03
C CYS A 59 2.14 9.74 9.01
N LYS A 60 2.31 10.34 10.20
CA LYS A 60 2.85 11.69 10.36
C LYS A 60 4.37 11.77 10.15
N ILE A 61 5.07 10.63 10.27
CA ILE A 61 6.52 10.57 10.06
C ILE A 61 6.87 10.30 8.60
N HIS A 62 7.95 10.91 8.17
CA HIS A 62 8.48 10.79 6.81
C HIS A 62 9.35 9.52 6.65
N CYS A 63 8.78 8.34 6.88
CA CYS A 63 9.49 7.05 6.80
C CYS A 63 10.10 6.72 5.42
N TYR A 64 9.58 7.34 4.35
CA TYR A 64 9.95 7.06 2.95
C TYR A 64 10.70 8.22 2.26
N GLN A 65 11.18 9.23 3.00
CA GLN A 65 11.71 10.45 2.39
C GLN A 65 13.03 10.22 1.64
N SER A 66 13.85 9.27 2.07
CA SER A 66 15.08 8.81 1.38
C SER A 66 14.78 7.93 0.15
N ASP A 67 13.68 7.19 0.18
CA ASP A 67 13.42 6.07 -0.74
C ASP A 67 12.24 6.37 -1.67
N SER A 68 12.31 7.50 -2.38
CA SER A 68 11.22 8.01 -3.23
C SER A 68 10.80 7.01 -4.32
N ILE A 69 11.75 6.27 -4.89
CA ILE A 69 11.54 5.24 -5.91
C ILE A 69 10.75 4.06 -5.31
N MET A 70 11.17 3.52 -4.16
CA MET A 70 10.45 2.43 -3.50
C MET A 70 9.06 2.85 -3.04
N ARG A 71 8.89 4.11 -2.65
CA ARG A 71 7.59 4.70 -2.32
C ARG A 71 6.66 4.75 -3.54
N GLN A 72 7.18 5.02 -4.73
CA GLN A 72 6.39 4.97 -5.96
C GLN A 72 6.01 3.54 -6.30
N GLN A 73 6.96 2.60 -6.22
CA GLN A 73 6.70 1.18 -6.48
C GLN A 73 5.61 0.60 -5.56
N ILE A 74 5.67 0.87 -4.24
CA ILE A 74 4.62 0.39 -3.33
C ILE A 74 3.26 1.05 -3.62
N LYS A 75 3.24 2.33 -4.04
CA LYS A 75 2.00 2.98 -4.48
C LYS A 75 1.42 2.33 -5.73
N ASP A 76 2.25 1.92 -6.67
CA ASP A 76 1.81 1.25 -7.90
C ASP A 76 1.29 -0.16 -7.61
N VAL A 77 1.98 -0.91 -6.75
CA VAL A 77 1.48 -2.19 -6.22
C VAL A 77 0.13 -1.98 -5.54
N MET A 78 0.01 -1.00 -4.64
CA MET A 78 -1.24 -0.69 -3.96
C MET A 78 -2.34 -0.30 -4.96
N ARG A 79 -2.04 0.51 -5.98
CA ARG A 79 -3.00 0.92 -7.01
C ARG A 79 -3.45 -0.25 -7.89
N TYR A 80 -2.57 -1.21 -8.14
CA TYR A 80 -2.87 -2.39 -8.96
C TYR A 80 -3.64 -3.44 -8.16
N ALA A 81 -3.16 -3.78 -6.96
CA ALA A 81 -3.68 -4.86 -6.15
C ALA A 81 -4.91 -4.44 -5.33
N ALA A 82 -5.02 -3.18 -4.85
CA ALA A 82 -6.16 -2.76 -4.03
C ALA A 82 -7.54 -2.94 -4.70
N PRO A 83 -7.80 -2.52 -5.96
CA PRO A 83 -9.09 -2.76 -6.59
C PRO A 83 -9.33 -4.27 -6.82
N ARG A 84 -8.28 -5.06 -7.06
CA ARG A 84 -8.39 -6.51 -7.26
C ARG A 84 -8.68 -7.25 -5.96
N MET A 85 -8.06 -6.82 -4.85
CA MET A 85 -8.36 -7.31 -3.50
C MET A 85 -9.75 -6.92 -3.03
N MET A 86 -10.30 -5.81 -3.51
CA MET A 86 -11.67 -5.40 -3.19
C MET A 86 -12.72 -6.38 -3.71
N PHE A 87 -12.42 -7.11 -4.78
CA PHE A 87 -13.30 -8.19 -5.27
C PHE A 87 -13.15 -9.50 -4.51
N THR A 88 -12.01 -9.73 -3.83
CA THR A 88 -11.76 -10.98 -3.08
C THR A 88 -12.03 -10.84 -1.57
N HIS A 89 -11.86 -9.66 -0.99
CA HIS A 89 -12.08 -9.37 0.43
C HIS A 89 -12.81 -8.04 0.65
N PRO A 90 -14.16 -7.99 0.46
CA PRO A 90 -14.93 -6.75 0.41
C PRO A 90 -14.94 -5.91 1.70
N ILE A 91 -14.74 -6.54 2.87
CA ILE A 91 -14.82 -5.88 4.19
C ILE A 91 -13.56 -5.06 4.49
N LEU A 92 -12.36 -5.54 4.10
CA LEU A 92 -11.09 -4.84 4.33
C LEU A 92 -10.94 -3.58 3.44
N SER A 93 -11.54 -3.59 2.25
CA SER A 93 -11.44 -2.51 1.27
C SER A 93 -12.35 -1.32 1.55
N PHE A 94 -13.47 -1.50 2.25
CA PHE A 94 -14.44 -0.41 2.50
C PHE A 94 -13.90 0.67 3.46
N SER A 95 -13.07 0.28 4.44
CA SER A 95 -12.40 1.21 5.36
C SER A 95 -11.37 2.10 4.62
N HIS A 96 -10.59 1.50 3.72
CA HIS A 96 -9.55 2.20 2.96
C HIS A 96 -10.13 3.14 1.88
N LEU A 97 -11.27 2.77 1.28
CA LEU A 97 -11.91 3.55 0.23
C LEU A 97 -12.63 4.79 0.76
N LYS A 98 -13.35 4.70 1.90
CA LYS A 98 -14.04 5.85 2.52
C LYS A 98 -13.08 6.98 2.88
N SER A 99 -11.90 6.67 3.43
CA SER A 99 -10.89 7.67 3.81
C SER A 99 -10.24 8.35 2.59
N THR A 100 -10.02 7.61 1.50
CA THR A 100 -9.38 8.14 0.28
C THR A 100 -10.34 8.96 -0.59
N ILE A 101 -11.62 8.57 -0.67
CA ILE A 101 -12.65 9.33 -1.42
C ILE A 101 -13.04 10.62 -0.70
N LYS A 102 -13.10 10.62 0.65
CA LYS A 102 -13.39 11.82 1.44
C LYS A 102 -12.32 12.90 1.26
N GLY A 103 -11.05 12.51 1.06
CA GLY A 103 -9.95 13.42 0.70
C GLY A 103 -10.06 14.00 -0.72
N LYS A 104 -10.44 13.20 -1.73
CA LYS A 104 -10.63 13.69 -3.11
C LYS A 104 -11.83 14.64 -3.25
N ARG A 105 -12.88 14.46 -2.44
CA ARG A 105 -14.05 15.35 -2.43
C ARG A 105 -13.78 16.73 -1.81
N LYS A 106 -12.88 16.85 -0.83
CA LYS A 106 -12.45 18.15 -0.27
C LYS A 106 -11.68 19.00 -1.29
N LYS A 107 -10.66 18.42 -1.95
CA LYS A 107 -9.87 19.11 -2.99
C LYS A 107 -10.70 19.63 -4.16
N LYS A 108 -11.78 18.91 -4.55
CA LYS A 108 -12.67 19.33 -5.65
C LYS A 108 -13.67 20.43 -5.25
N LYS A 109 -13.90 20.63 -3.94
CA LYS A 109 -14.73 21.73 -3.41
C LYS A 109 -13.92 23.02 -3.27
N GLU A 110 -12.67 22.94 -2.84
CA GLU A 110 -11.76 24.10 -2.74
C GLU A 110 -11.44 24.71 -4.11
N THR A 111 -11.18 23.89 -5.14
CA THR A 111 -10.93 24.40 -6.49
C THR A 111 -12.15 24.98 -7.21
N LYS A 112 -13.37 24.71 -6.71
CA LYS A 112 -14.61 25.31 -7.22
C LYS A 112 -14.97 26.62 -6.52
N ASN A 113 -14.51 26.85 -5.30
CA ASN A 113 -14.74 28.10 -4.56
C ASN A 113 -13.65 29.16 -4.79
N ALA A 114 -12.55 28.79 -5.45
CA ALA A 114 -11.44 29.68 -5.79
C ALA A 114 -11.50 30.20 -7.25
N ARG A 115 -12.64 30.05 -7.93
CA ARG A 115 -12.88 30.56 -9.28
C ARG A 115 -14.19 31.32 -9.32
#